data_AF-A0A0X3TDK1-F1
#
_entry.id   AF-A0A0X3TDK1-F1
#
_cell.length_a   1.000
_cell.length_b   1.000
_cell.length_c   1.000
_cell.angle_alpha   90.00
_cell.angle_beta   90.00
_cell.angle_gamma   90.00
#
_symmetry.space_group_name_H-M   'P 1'
#
loop_
_entity.id
_entity.type
_entity.pdbx_description
1 polymer ?
#
loop_
_entity_poly.entity_id
_entity_poly.type
_entity_poly.pdbx_seq_one_letter_code
_entity_poly.pdbx_strand_id
1 'polypeptide(L)'
;MPQLTQTIEPKYMNELSFTLRNAASELLRDVPLRQLLEISFAQIPESLNKHYNLSTSQWHQTSIAVILTKLSMFTLGSHLPPKALNHLQAVAAYALGLENTSAADLAEQIRKDAPILAERLDQLQKLQTRHKVSA
;
A
#
# COMPACT_ATOMS: atom_id res chain seq x y z
N MET A 1 26.36 9.73 -9.04
CA MET A 1 25.06 9.06 -9.30
C MET A 1 24.10 9.49 -8.21
N PRO A 2 22.91 10.02 -8.52
CA PRO A 2 21.94 10.29 -7.48
C PRO A 2 21.44 8.94 -6.98
N GLN A 3 21.73 8.60 -5.73
CA GLN A 3 21.02 7.52 -5.07
C GLN A 3 19.55 7.93 -5.08
N LEU A 4 18.71 7.19 -5.81
CA LEU A 4 17.27 7.25 -5.64
C LEU A 4 17.01 6.73 -4.23
N THR A 5 17.08 7.61 -3.23
CA THR A 5 16.60 7.31 -1.88
C THR A 5 15.11 7.03 -2.03
N GLN A 6 14.76 5.75 -2.15
CA GLN A 6 13.36 5.34 -2.09
C GLN A 6 12.87 5.69 -0.70
N THR A 7 12.10 6.78 -0.60
CA THR A 7 11.48 7.19 0.64
C THR A 7 10.38 6.19 0.95
N ILE A 8 10.57 5.39 1.99
CA ILE A 8 9.63 4.37 2.48
C ILE A 8 8.93 4.93 3.71
N GLU A 9 7.62 4.74 3.83
CA GLU A 9 6.86 5.01 5.04
C GLU A 9 7.03 3.85 6.04
N PRO A 10 7.83 4.00 7.11
CA PRO A 10 8.11 2.89 8.03
C PRO A 10 7.00 2.68 9.06
N LYS A 11 6.08 3.66 9.24
CA LYS A 11 5.04 3.63 10.29
C LYS A 11 4.34 2.28 10.37
N TYR A 12 3.73 1.85 9.27
CA TYR A 12 2.87 0.67 9.26
C TYR A 12 3.63 -0.62 9.57
N MET A 13 4.87 -0.76 9.11
CA MET A 13 5.72 -1.91 9.43
C MET A 13 6.19 -1.88 10.90
N ASN A 14 6.46 -0.69 11.45
CA ASN A 14 6.92 -0.54 12.84
C ASN A 14 5.81 -0.82 13.86
N GLU A 15 4.56 -0.51 13.52
CA GLU A 15 3.38 -0.75 14.36
C GLU A 15 2.99 -2.23 14.45
N LEU A 16 3.50 -3.08 13.56
CA LEU A 16 3.30 -4.52 13.66
C LEU A 16 3.95 -5.10 14.92
N SER A 17 3.23 -6.00 15.58
CA SER A 17 3.76 -6.79 16.68
C SER A 17 4.93 -7.66 16.20
N PHE A 18 5.84 -7.97 17.12
CA PHE A 18 7.10 -8.66 16.80
C PHE A 18 6.89 -9.98 16.03
N THR A 19 5.84 -10.73 16.36
CA THR A 19 5.51 -12.01 15.71
C THR A 19 5.11 -11.87 14.25
N LEU A 20 4.63 -10.69 13.82
CA LEU A 20 4.18 -10.43 12.45
C LEU A 20 5.30 -9.89 11.55
N ARG A 21 6.38 -9.35 12.13
CA ARG A 21 7.41 -8.63 11.37
C ARG A 21 8.19 -9.51 10.39
N ASN A 22 8.40 -10.79 10.71
CA ASN A 22 9.10 -11.72 9.81
C ASN A 22 8.26 -11.99 8.56
N ALA A 23 6.99 -12.34 8.74
CA ALA A 23 6.04 -12.52 7.64
C ALA A 23 5.90 -11.23 6.82
N ALA A 24 5.73 -10.07 7.48
CA ALA A 24 5.62 -8.78 6.81
C ALA A 24 6.87 -8.45 5.97
N SER A 25 8.07 -8.79 6.46
CA SER A 25 9.32 -8.54 5.74
C SER A 25 9.45 -9.41 4.49
N GLU A 26 9.00 -10.66 4.55
CA GLU A 26 8.92 -11.55 3.38
C GLU A 26 7.88 -11.02 2.38
N LEU A 27 6.68 -10.69 2.85
CA LEU A 27 5.63 -10.09 2.01
C LEU A 27 6.08 -8.79 1.33
N LEU A 28 6.80 -7.93 2.05
CA LEU A 28 7.30 -6.66 1.53
C LEU A 28 8.34 -6.87 0.42
N ARG A 29 9.13 -7.93 0.49
CA ARG A 29 10.19 -8.22 -0.47
C ARG A 29 9.68 -8.96 -1.70
N ASP A 30 8.93 -10.03 -1.47
CA ASP A 30 8.75 -11.09 -2.47
C ASP A 30 7.33 -11.11 -3.06
N VAL A 31 6.36 -10.48 -2.38
CA VAL A 31 4.94 -10.59 -2.76
C VAL A 31 4.46 -9.32 -3.51
N PRO A 32 3.83 -9.44 -4.68
CA PRO A 32 3.28 -8.30 -5.42
C PRO A 32 1.98 -7.79 -4.78
N LEU A 33 1.66 -6.52 -5.04
CA LEU A 33 0.48 -5.85 -4.44
C LEU A 33 -0.83 -6.62 -4.65
N ARG A 34 -1.02 -7.22 -5.82
CA ARG A 34 -2.19 -8.05 -6.12
C ARG A 34 -2.32 -9.22 -5.15
N GLN A 35 -1.24 -9.95 -4.92
CA GLN A 35 -1.25 -11.13 -4.05
C GLN A 35 -1.40 -10.72 -2.57
N LEU A 36 -0.93 -9.52 -2.19
CA LEU A 36 -1.23 -8.98 -0.86
C LEU A 36 -2.72 -8.73 -0.65
N LEU A 37 -3.45 -8.26 -1.67
CA LEU A 37 -4.91 -8.16 -1.60
C LEU A 37 -5.56 -9.53 -1.48
N GLU A 38 -5.09 -10.53 -2.22
CA GLU A 38 -5.59 -11.91 -2.11
C GLU A 38 -5.39 -12.44 -0.67
N ILE A 39 -4.21 -12.22 -0.07
CA ILE A 39 -3.93 -12.58 1.33
C ILE A 39 -4.84 -11.81 2.30
N SER A 40 -5.11 -10.52 2.05
CA SER A 40 -6.00 -9.72 2.90
C SER A 40 -7.46 -10.21 2.87
N PHE A 41 -7.85 -10.94 1.82
CA PHE A 41 -9.11 -11.67 1.69
C PHE A 41 -9.01 -13.17 2.06
N ALA A 42 -8.05 -13.53 2.90
CA ALA A 42 -7.83 -14.89 3.42
C ALA A 42 -7.43 -15.94 2.37
N GLN A 43 -6.97 -15.53 1.18
CA GLN A 43 -6.39 -16.44 0.18
C GLN A 43 -4.88 -16.55 0.40
N ILE A 44 -4.48 -17.23 1.49
CA ILE A 44 -3.08 -17.36 1.87
C ILE A 44 -2.39 -18.48 1.08
N PRO A 45 -1.29 -18.21 0.36
CA PRO A 45 -0.47 -19.22 -0.28
C PRO A 45 -0.03 -20.33 0.69
N GLU A 46 -0.08 -21.58 0.24
CA GLU A 46 0.30 -22.73 1.07
C GLU A 46 1.74 -22.65 1.58
N SER A 47 2.65 -22.09 0.77
CA SER A 47 4.04 -21.85 1.17
C SER A 47 4.17 -20.96 2.40
N LEU A 48 3.37 -19.88 2.48
CA LEU A 48 3.38 -18.96 3.61
C LEU A 48 2.77 -19.59 4.87
N ASN A 49 1.67 -20.35 4.73
CA ASN A 49 1.07 -21.08 5.85
C ASN A 49 1.99 -22.16 6.45
N LYS A 50 2.89 -22.74 5.64
CA LYS A 50 3.89 -23.70 6.14
C LYS A 50 5.01 -23.02 6.93
N HIS A 51 5.35 -21.78 6.61
CA HIS A 51 6.44 -21.04 7.25
C HIS A 51 5.99 -20.22 8.46
N TYR A 52 4.73 -19.77 8.47
CA TYR A 52 4.21 -18.88 9.51
C TYR A 52 2.89 -19.42 10.08
N ASN A 53 2.85 -19.58 11.40
CA ASN A 53 1.64 -19.95 12.13
C ASN A 53 0.85 -18.69 12.53
N LEU A 54 0.18 -18.06 11.56
CA LEU A 54 -0.64 -16.87 11.76
C LEU A 54 -2.12 -17.16 11.56
N SER A 55 -2.97 -16.50 12.36
CA SER A 55 -4.42 -16.52 12.15
C SER A 55 -4.81 -15.67 10.93
N THR A 56 -6.03 -15.87 10.42
CA THR A 56 -6.57 -15.05 9.31
C THR A 56 -6.55 -13.55 9.63
N SER A 57 -6.85 -13.17 10.88
CA SER A 57 -6.80 -11.77 11.32
C SER A 57 -5.37 -11.23 11.32
N GLN A 58 -4.40 -12.03 11.75
CA GLN A 58 -2.98 -11.67 11.69
C GLN A 58 -2.49 -11.52 10.25
N TRP A 59 -2.90 -12.41 9.34
CA TRP A 59 -2.61 -12.29 7.91
C TRP A 59 -3.21 -11.02 7.30
N HIS A 60 -4.47 -10.72 7.64
CA HIS A 60 -5.12 -9.49 7.23
C HIS A 60 -4.32 -8.27 7.72
N GLN A 61 -4.05 -8.15 9.03
CA GLN A 61 -3.27 -7.04 9.59
C GLN A 61 -1.88 -6.90 8.93
N THR A 62 -1.17 -8.02 8.76
CA THR A 62 0.17 -8.05 8.16
C THR A 62 0.11 -7.57 6.70
N SER A 63 -0.83 -8.09 5.91
CA SER A 63 -0.98 -7.73 4.50
C SER A 63 -1.37 -6.26 4.31
N ILE A 64 -2.25 -5.71 5.15
CA ILE A 64 -2.65 -4.30 5.13
C ILE A 64 -1.45 -3.39 5.40
N ALA A 65 -0.66 -3.69 6.44
CA ALA A 65 0.54 -2.91 6.75
C ALA A 65 1.54 -2.91 5.59
N VAL A 66 1.76 -4.08 4.97
CA VAL A 66 2.66 -4.22 3.82
C VAL A 66 2.11 -3.49 2.59
N ILE A 67 0.79 -3.52 2.34
CA ILE A 67 0.16 -2.77 1.25
C ILE A 67 0.44 -1.28 1.40
N LEU A 68 0.19 -0.71 2.58
CA LEU A 68 0.39 0.72 2.84
C LEU A 68 1.86 1.12 2.70
N THR A 69 2.78 0.30 3.22
CA THR A 69 4.21 0.53 3.04
C THR A 69 4.63 0.44 1.57
N LYS A 70 4.17 -0.56 0.80
CA LYS A 70 4.49 -0.65 -0.64
C LYS A 70 3.94 0.53 -1.44
N LEU A 71 2.74 1.02 -1.12
CA LEU A 71 2.17 2.20 -1.77
C LEU A 71 3.07 3.43 -1.60
N SER A 72 3.73 3.57 -0.45
CA SER A 72 4.69 4.66 -0.23
C SER A 72 5.93 4.58 -1.14
N MET A 73 6.31 3.36 -1.55
CA MET A 73 7.49 3.07 -2.37
C MET A 73 7.26 3.29 -3.87
N PHE A 74 6.00 3.33 -4.32
CA PHE A 74 5.72 3.47 -5.74
C PHE A 74 6.10 4.85 -6.27
N THR A 75 6.80 4.85 -7.40
CA THR A 75 7.03 6.06 -8.19
C THR A 75 5.91 6.17 -9.22
N LEU A 76 5.04 7.17 -9.07
CA LEU A 76 3.92 7.37 -9.98
C LEU A 76 4.36 8.21 -11.19
N GLY A 77 4.30 7.61 -12.39
CA GLY A 77 4.65 8.27 -13.64
C GLY A 77 3.43 8.68 -14.46
N SER A 78 3.60 9.66 -15.35
CA SER A 78 2.55 10.14 -16.27
C SER A 78 2.14 9.13 -17.35
N HIS A 79 2.90 8.04 -17.51
CA HIS A 79 2.59 6.95 -18.44
C HIS A 79 1.54 5.97 -17.88
N LEU A 80 1.19 6.07 -16.60
CA LEU A 80 0.21 5.18 -15.99
C LEU A 80 -1.19 5.51 -16.52
N PRO A 81 -1.96 4.51 -17.00
CA PRO A 81 -3.30 4.76 -17.51
C PRO A 81 -4.26 5.17 -16.37
N PRO A 82 -5.32 5.95 -16.66
CA PRO A 82 -6.28 6.40 -15.64
C PRO A 82 -6.87 5.26 -14.79
N LYS A 83 -7.11 4.10 -15.41
CA LYS A 83 -7.60 2.90 -14.72
C LYS A 83 -6.62 2.41 -13.64
N ALA A 84 -5.32 2.45 -13.90
CA ALA A 84 -4.30 2.05 -12.92
C ALA A 84 -4.26 3.03 -11.74
N LEU A 85 -4.36 4.34 -12.00
CA LEU A 85 -4.41 5.35 -10.95
C LEU A 85 -5.64 5.16 -10.04
N ASN A 86 -6.81 4.93 -10.63
CA ASN A 86 -8.04 4.66 -9.86
C ASN A 86 -7.94 3.36 -9.04
N HIS A 87 -7.31 2.32 -9.56
CA HIS A 87 -7.05 1.11 -8.79
C HIS A 87 -6.10 1.36 -7.62
N LEU A 88 -5.04 2.14 -7.79
CA LEU A 88 -4.14 2.49 -6.68
C LEU A 88 -4.87 3.27 -5.58
N GLN A 89 -5.76 4.20 -5.95
CA GLN A 89 -6.62 4.90 -4.99
C GLN A 89 -7.54 3.92 -4.25
N ALA A 90 -8.18 3.00 -4.97
CA ALA A 90 -9.08 2.01 -4.36
C ALA A 90 -8.33 1.08 -3.38
N VAL A 91 -7.12 0.67 -3.72
CA VAL A 91 -6.27 -0.14 -2.82
C VAL A 91 -5.86 0.65 -1.58
N ALA A 92 -5.49 1.93 -1.73
CA ALA A 92 -5.18 2.79 -0.59
C ALA A 92 -6.39 3.00 0.32
N ALA A 93 -7.56 3.28 -0.27
CA ALA A 93 -8.83 3.42 0.43
C ALA A 93 -9.19 2.16 1.23
N TYR A 94 -9.11 0.99 0.60
CA TYR A 94 -9.33 -0.30 1.24
C TYR A 94 -8.37 -0.51 2.41
N ALA A 95 -7.08 -0.32 2.20
CA ALA A 95 -6.06 -0.59 3.22
C ALA A 95 -6.14 0.38 4.41
N LEU A 96 -6.67 1.59 4.21
CA LEU A 96 -6.93 2.56 5.28
C LEU A 96 -8.30 2.38 5.95
N GLY A 97 -9.18 1.50 5.43
CA GLY A 97 -10.56 1.37 5.91
C GLY A 97 -11.45 2.59 5.56
N LEU A 98 -11.08 3.34 4.52
CA LEU A 98 -11.71 4.59 4.09
C LEU A 98 -12.28 4.43 2.67
N GLU A 99 -13.22 3.49 2.50
CA GLU A 99 -13.81 3.19 1.20
C GLU A 99 -14.45 4.42 0.54
N ASN A 100 -14.46 4.45 -0.80
CA ASN A 100 -15.04 5.54 -1.61
C ASN A 100 -14.47 6.94 -1.35
N THR A 101 -13.30 7.03 -0.73
CA THR A 101 -12.63 8.29 -0.40
C THR A 101 -11.69 8.73 -1.54
N SER A 102 -11.63 10.04 -1.82
CA SER A 102 -10.74 10.60 -2.84
C SER A 102 -9.27 10.51 -2.42
N ALA A 103 -8.33 10.50 -3.38
CA ALA A 103 -6.90 10.47 -3.05
C ALA A 103 -6.47 11.69 -2.20
N ALA A 104 -7.08 12.86 -2.42
CA ALA A 104 -6.83 14.05 -1.62
C ALA A 104 -7.31 13.89 -0.17
N ASP A 105 -8.52 13.37 0.03
CA ASP A 105 -9.08 13.18 1.38
C ASP A 105 -8.32 12.08 2.14
N LEU A 106 -7.90 11.01 1.46
CA LEU A 106 -7.02 9.99 2.04
C LEU A 106 -5.69 10.60 2.48
N ALA A 107 -5.07 11.44 1.64
CA ALA A 107 -3.81 12.11 1.97
C ALA A 107 -3.95 12.97 3.22
N GLU A 108 -5.01 13.77 3.31
CA GLU A 108 -5.25 14.67 4.43
C GLU A 108 -5.43 13.92 5.75
N GLN A 109 -6.18 12.81 5.74
CA GLN A 109 -6.42 12.00 6.95
C GLN A 109 -5.15 11.40 7.54
N ILE A 110 -4.20 10.99 6.68
CA ILE A 110 -2.98 10.32 7.14
C ILE A 110 -1.77 11.26 7.21
N ARG A 111 -1.87 12.52 6.76
CA ARG A 111 -0.73 13.44 6.57
C ARG A 111 0.16 13.58 7.80
N LYS A 112 -0.44 13.67 8.99
CA LYS A 112 0.27 13.82 10.26
C LYS A 112 1.07 12.57 10.63
N ASP A 113 0.56 11.42 10.22
CA ASP A 113 0.89 10.11 10.74
C ASP A 113 1.78 9.32 9.76
N ALA A 114 1.48 9.42 8.48
CA ALA A 114 2.15 8.76 7.37
C ALA A 114 2.43 9.80 6.25
N PRO A 115 3.31 10.80 6.50
CA PRO A 115 3.52 11.91 5.60
C PRO A 115 4.04 11.50 4.22
N ILE A 116 4.81 10.40 4.12
CA ILE A 116 5.38 9.93 2.86
C ILE A 116 4.28 9.32 2.00
N LEU A 117 3.39 8.52 2.61
CA LEU A 117 2.23 7.98 1.90
C LEU A 117 1.25 9.09 1.50
N ALA A 118 1.05 10.10 2.35
CA ALA A 118 0.24 11.27 2.01
C ALA A 118 0.79 12.01 0.77
N GLU A 119 2.12 12.18 0.68
CA GLU A 119 2.73 12.78 -0.51
C GLU A 119 2.48 11.94 -1.78
N ARG A 120 2.53 10.60 -1.68
CA ARG A 120 2.21 9.71 -2.83
C ARG A 120 0.75 9.84 -3.25
N LEU A 121 -0.17 10.00 -2.30
CA LEU A 121 -1.58 10.23 -2.59
C LEU A 121 -1.84 11.60 -3.21
N ASP A 122 -1.12 12.65 -2.78
CA ASP A 122 -1.13 13.96 -3.43
C ASP A 122 -0.63 13.87 -4.89
N GLN A 123 0.42 13.09 -5.15
CA GLN A 123 0.93 12.82 -6.50
C GLN A 123 -0.09 12.05 -7.34
N LEU A 124 -0.74 11.05 -6.76
CA LEU A 124 -1.80 10.27 -7.41
C LEU A 124 -2.96 11.18 -7.85
N GLN A 125 -3.45 12.04 -6.95
CA GLN A 125 -4.50 13.01 -7.24
C GLN A 125 -4.13 13.92 -8.42
N LYS A 126 -2.89 14.45 -8.42
CA LYS A 126 -2.39 15.32 -9.51
C LYS A 126 -2.35 14.60 -10.86
N LEU A 127 -2.02 13.32 -10.88
CA LEU A 127 -2.03 12.54 -12.13
C LEU A 127 -3.46 12.27 -12.60
N GLN A 128 -4.38 11.93 -11.68
CA GLN A 128 -5.79 11.72 -12.01
C GLN A 128 -6.43 12.98 -12.60
N THR A 129 -6.15 14.17 -12.06
CA THR A 129 -6.69 15.43 -12.60
C THR A 129 -6.12 15.75 -13.99
N ARG A 130 -4.83 15.51 -14.23
CA ARG A 130 -4.21 15.71 -15.56
C ARG A 130 -4.86 14.84 -16.63
N HIS A 131 -5.16 13.58 -16.31
CA HIS A 131 -5.85 12.69 -17.25
C HIS A 131 -7.30 13.09 -17.52
N LYS A 132 -8.01 13.67 -16.53
CA LYS A 132 -9.38 14.18 -16.74
C LYS A 132 -9.43 15.42 -17.64
N VAL A 133 -8.37 16.24 -17.65
CA VAL A 133 -8.28 17.43 -18.51
C VAL A 133 -7.85 17.08 -19.94
N SER A 134 -7.26 15.89 -20.14
CA SER A 134 -6.74 15.45 -21.45
C SER A 134 -7.70 14.52 -22.21
N ALA A 135 -8.88 14.24 -21.65
CA ALA A 135 -9.91 13.35 -22.19
C ALA A 135 -11.15 14.17 -22.58
#